data_AF-A0A524JPP8-F1
#
_entry.id   AF-A0A524JPP8-F1
#
_cell.length_a   1.000
_cell.length_b   1.000
_cell.length_c   1.000
_cell.angle_alpha   90.00
_cell.angle_beta   90.00
_cell.angle_gamma   90.00
#
_symmetry.space_group_name_H-M   'P 1'
#
loop_
_entity.id
_entity.type
_entity.pdbx_description
1 polymer ?
#
loop_
_entity_poly.entity_id
_entity_poly.type
_entity_poly.pdbx_seq_one_letter_code
_entity_poly.pdbx_strand_id
1 'polypeptide(L)' 'MKITSPDFRNNEMIPKKFTCEGEDASPCLVIEGIPPQAKSLALIVD' A
#
# COMPACT_ATOMS: atom_id res chain seq x y z
N MET A 1 7.79 -9.80 -7.60
CA MET A 1 6.66 -9.07 -7.02
C MET A 1 7.17 -7.81 -6.34
N LYS A 2 6.45 -6.70 -6.47
CA LYS A 2 6.78 -5.40 -5.87
C LYS A 2 5.49 -4.73 -5.41
N ILE A 3 5.53 -4.02 -4.29
CA ILE A 3 4.44 -3.17 -3.79
C ILE A 3 4.95 -1.73 -3.66
N THR A 4 4.17 -0.77 -4.15
CA THR A 4 4.48 0.66 -4.07
C THR A 4 3.21 1.46 -3.81
N SER A 5 3.37 2.71 -3.34
CA SER A 5 2.29 3.68 -3.28
C SER A 5 2.68 4.92 -4.08
N PRO A 6 1.77 5.54 -4.85
CA PRO A 6 2.02 6.86 -5.41
C PRO A 6 1.95 7.95 -4.34
N ASP A 7 1.37 7.67 -3.17
CA ASP A 7 1.14 8.67 -2.15
C ASP A 7 2.35 8.88 -1.22
N PHE A 8 3.25 7.90 -1.12
CA PHE A 8 4.50 7.99 -0.35
C PHE A 8 5.53 6.97 -0.84
N ARG A 9 6.81 7.22 -0.55
CA ARG A 9 7.90 6.29 -0.90
C ARG A 9 8.15 5.29 0.24
N ASN A 10 8.77 4.16 -0.10
CA ASN A 10 9.15 3.17 0.89
C ASN A 10 10.08 3.79 1.96
N ASN A 11 9.82 3.49 3.23
CA ASN A 11 10.50 4.04 4.41
C ASN A 11 10.34 5.56 4.64
N GLU A 12 9.45 6.24 3.92
CA GLU A 12 9.11 7.63 4.22
C GLU A 12 7.91 7.72 5.16
N MET A 13 7.71 8.90 5.74
CA MET A 13 6.55 9.21 6.56
C MET A 13 5.25 9.07 5.76
N ILE A 14 4.25 8.44 6.36
CA ILE A 14 2.91 8.35 5.79
C ILE A 14 2.24 9.74 5.87
N PRO A 15 1.67 10.26 4.76
CA PRO A 15 0.95 11.53 4.77
C PRO A 15 -0.19 11.55 5.78
N LYS A 16 -0.37 12.68 6.47
CA LYS A 16 -1.39 12.87 7.51
C LYS A 16 -2.79 12.44 7.10
N LYS A 17 -3.16 12.58 5.82
CA LYS A 17 -4.48 12.16 5.31
C LYS A 17 -4.80 10.68 5.59
N PHE A 18 -3.80 9.81 5.70
CA PHE A 18 -3.98 8.36 5.93
C PHE A 18 -3.73 7.92 7.37
N THR A 19 -3.58 8.87 8.28
CA THR A 19 -3.44 8.57 9.71
C THR A 19 -4.75 8.89 10.42
N CYS A 20 -4.87 8.44 11.67
CA CYS A 20 -6.01 8.74 12.54
C CYS A 20 -6.17 10.24 12.85
N GLU A 21 -5.15 11.07 12.58
CA GLU A 21 -5.22 12.52 12.72
C GLU A 21 -5.75 13.23 11.45
N GLY A 22 -5.93 12.49 10.36
CA GLY A 22 -6.45 12.98 9.08
C GLY A 22 -7.80 12.36 8.74
N GLU A 23 -7.90 11.86 7.51
CA GLU A 23 -9.15 11.26 7.00
C GLU A 23 -9.27 9.77 7.35
N ASP A 24 -8.21 9.18 7.93
CA ASP A 24 -8.12 7.74 8.25
C ASP A 24 -8.42 6.84 7.03
N ALA A 25 -8.15 7.37 5.83
CA ALA A 25 -8.33 6.65 4.58
C ALA A 25 -7.13 5.73 4.31
N SER A 26 -7.37 4.61 3.62
CA SER A 26 -6.28 3.74 3.15
C SER A 26 -5.54 4.37 1.96
N PRO A 27 -4.20 4.30 1.91
CA PRO A 27 -3.44 4.79 0.77
C PRO A 27 -3.64 3.90 -0.47
N CYS A 28 -3.37 4.46 -1.65
CA CYS A 28 -3.35 3.67 -2.87
C CYS A 28 -2.12 2.75 -2.87
N LEU A 29 -2.31 1.48 -3.21
CA LEU A 29 -1.25 0.49 -3.32
C LEU A 29 -1.25 -0.10 -4.73
N VAL A 30 -0.07 -0.14 -5.34
CA VAL A 30 0.18 -0.73 -6.65
C VAL A 30 0.99 -1.99 -6.43
N ILE A 31 0.47 -3.12 -6.91
CA ILE A 31 1.13 -4.43 -6.80
C ILE A 31 1.51 -4.89 -8.21
N GLU A 32 2.80 -5.12 -8.44
CA GLU A 32 3.35 -5.50 -9.74
C GLU A 32 4.08 -6.85 -9.69
N GLY A 33 4.19 -7.50 -10.84
CA GLY A 33 4.90 -8.76 -10.98
C GLY A 33 4.26 -9.89 -10.18
N ILE A 34 2.92 -9.97 -10.22
CA ILE A 34 2.14 -11.07 -9.65
C ILE A 34 2.37 -12.33 -10.51
N PRO A 35 2.77 -13.47 -9.92
CA PRO A 35 2.94 -14.72 -10.66
C PRO A 35 1.63 -15.14 -11.35
N PRO A 36 1.66 -15.64 -12.60
CA PRO A 36 0.45 -16.04 -13.33
C PRO A 36 -0.42 -17.09 -12.63
N GLN A 37 0.19 -17.90 -11.75
CA GLN A 37 -0.49 -18.98 -11.02
C GLN A 37 -1.13 -18.51 -9.70
N ALA A 38 -0.95 -17.24 -9.31
CA ALA A 38 -1.54 -16.70 -8.10
C ALA A 38 -3.07 -16.64 -8.23
N LYS A 39 -3.78 -17.33 -7.32
CA LYS A 39 -5.25 -17.36 -7.31
C LYS A 39 -5.86 -16.17 -6.57
N SER A 40 -5.15 -15.64 -5.58
CA SER A 40 -5.59 -14.55 -4.73
C SER A 40 -4.39 -13.84 -4.11
N LEU A 41 -4.59 -12.60 -3.68
CA LEU A 41 -3.64 -11.83 -2.89
C LEU A 41 -4.29 -11.49 -1.55
N ALA A 42 -3.46 -11.40 -0.51
CA ALA A 42 -3.84 -10.88 0.80
C ALA A 42 -2.83 -9.82 1.21
N LEU A 43 -3.29 -8.75 1.86
CA LEU A 43 -2.47 -7.67 2.38
C LEU A 43 -2.57 -7.69 3.90
N ILE A 44 -1.42 -7.74 4.57
CA ILE A 44 -1.30 -7.58 6.01
C ILE A 44 -0.55 -6.29 6.25
N VAL A 45 -1.14 -5.40 7.06
CA VAL A 45 -0.54 -4.15 7.52
C VAL A 45 -0.45 -4.26 9.04
N ASP A 46 0.73 -3.99 9.58
CA ASP A 46 1.07 -4.05 11.01
C ASP A 46 1.74 -2.73 11.41
#